data_AF-A0A562V2G8-F1
#
_entry.id   AF-A0A562V2G8-F1
#
_cell.length_a   1.000
_cell.length_b   1.000
_cell.length_c   1.000
_cell.angle_alpha   90.00
_cell.angle_beta   90.00
_cell.angle_gamma   90.00
#
_symmetry.space_group_name_H-M   'P 1'
#
loop_
_entity.id
_entity.type
_entity.pdbx_description
1 polymer ?
#
loop_
_entity_poly.entity_id
_entity_poly.type
_entity_poly.pdbx_seq_one_letter_code
_entity_poly.pdbx_strand_id
1 'polypeptide(L)'
;MSEPTSDLDERQAYDRAEEHLRLVADVLRPPFGVTPGLRNSLAYHDVNGRPTDLTNVEVNYLLVHPGEAAADRIDDAVAADRAAALLADNSRVFGQLEALWLERGYEVVTRTVDQPHRVLRVRHPDDGFTVALKQGRQGNLWLTASSPPVTRTGGPPPAPALT
;
A
#
# COMPACT_ATOMS: atom_id res chain seq x y z
N MET A 1 -21.71 18.25 0.69
CA MET A 1 -20.24 18.31 0.84
C MET A 1 -19.67 17.87 -0.48
N SER A 2 -18.93 18.74 -1.17
CA SER A 2 -18.23 18.35 -2.40
C SER A 2 -17.07 17.44 -2.02
N GLU A 3 -16.90 16.31 -2.71
CA GLU A 3 -15.72 15.47 -2.49
C GLU A 3 -14.47 16.24 -2.93
N PRO A 4 -13.37 16.16 -2.18
CA PRO A 4 -12.12 16.79 -2.59
C PRO A 4 -11.64 16.17 -3.90
N THR A 5 -11.66 16.95 -4.97
CA THR A 5 -11.06 16.61 -6.26
C THR A 5 -9.61 17.05 -6.23
N SER A 6 -8.69 16.15 -6.57
CA SER A 6 -7.28 16.49 -6.72
C SER A 6 -7.05 17.13 -8.08
N ASP A 7 -6.22 18.17 -8.13
CA ASP A 7 -5.80 18.84 -9.38
C ASP A 7 -4.83 17.99 -10.22
N LEU A 8 -4.50 16.77 -9.76
CA LEU A 8 -3.63 15.85 -10.47
C LEU A 8 -4.35 15.17 -11.65
N ASP A 9 -3.58 14.87 -12.67
CA ASP A 9 -3.94 13.88 -13.67
C ASP A 9 -3.51 12.45 -13.26
N GLU A 10 -3.99 11.46 -14.00
CA GLU A 10 -3.69 10.04 -13.78
C GLU A 10 -2.17 9.76 -13.73
N ARG A 11 -1.35 10.40 -14.58
CA ARG A 11 0.10 10.17 -14.60
C ARG A 11 0.76 10.74 -13.36
N GLN A 12 0.43 11.98 -13.00
CA GLN A 12 0.93 12.64 -11.80
C GLN A 12 0.50 11.90 -10.53
N ALA A 13 -0.69 11.30 -10.53
CA ALA A 13 -1.18 10.50 -9.41
C ALA A 13 -0.37 9.21 -9.19
N TYR A 14 0.14 8.57 -10.25
CA TYR A 14 1.11 7.46 -10.11
C TYR A 14 2.40 7.92 -9.46
N ASP A 15 2.95 9.05 -9.91
CA ASP A 15 4.20 9.60 -9.38
C ASP A 15 4.04 10.00 -7.91
N ARG A 16 2.90 10.61 -7.55
CA ARG A 16 2.58 10.95 -6.16
C ARG A 16 2.34 9.72 -5.28
N ALA A 17 1.68 8.68 -5.80
CA ALA A 17 1.54 7.41 -5.10
C ALA A 17 2.93 6.84 -4.75
N GLU A 18 3.87 6.84 -5.69
CA GLU A 18 5.24 6.37 -5.48
C GLU A 18 5.98 7.16 -4.39
N GLU A 19 5.77 8.48 -4.30
CA GLU A 19 6.38 9.29 -3.24
C GLU A 19 5.89 8.87 -1.85
N HIS A 20 4.59 8.63 -1.67
CA HIS A 20 4.06 8.13 -0.41
C HIS A 20 4.58 6.74 -0.06
N LEU A 21 4.75 5.88 -1.08
CA LEU A 21 5.29 4.54 -0.89
C LEU A 21 6.79 4.55 -0.59
N ARG A 22 7.56 5.46 -1.19
CA ARG A 22 8.99 5.64 -0.96
C ARG A 22 9.28 5.98 0.49
N LEU A 23 8.51 6.90 1.07
CA LEU A 23 8.63 7.29 2.49
C LEU A 23 8.60 6.06 3.42
N VAL A 24 7.74 5.11 3.12
CA VAL A 24 7.58 3.88 3.90
C VAL A 24 8.68 2.87 3.57
N ALA A 25 8.98 2.68 2.29
CA ALA A 25 10.01 1.75 1.84
C ALA A 25 11.39 2.10 2.42
N ASP A 26 11.74 3.37 2.48
CA ASP A 26 13.02 3.85 3.02
C ASP A 26 13.15 3.57 4.53
N VAL A 27 12.04 3.54 5.28
CA VAL A 27 12.04 3.23 6.72
C VAL A 27 12.11 1.72 6.98
N LEU A 28 11.61 0.91 6.03
CA LEU A 28 11.60 -0.54 6.14
C LEU A 28 12.82 -1.22 5.48
N ARG A 29 13.53 -0.51 4.60
CA ARG A 29 14.75 -0.99 3.95
C ARG A 29 15.99 -0.53 4.70
N PRO A 30 16.96 -1.43 4.94
CA PRO A 30 16.81 -2.87 5.20
C PRO A 30 16.00 -3.13 6.49
N PRO A 31 15.38 -4.32 6.69
CA PRO A 31 15.75 -5.58 6.04
C PRO A 31 14.82 -6.07 4.91
N PHE A 32 13.72 -5.38 4.62
CA PHE A 32 12.75 -5.86 3.62
C PHE A 32 13.22 -5.68 2.19
N GLY A 33 13.01 -6.71 1.36
CA GLY A 33 12.97 -6.55 -0.10
C GLY A 33 11.65 -5.88 -0.52
N VAL A 34 11.63 -5.15 -1.62
CA VAL A 34 10.40 -4.52 -2.13
C VAL A 34 10.26 -4.84 -3.61
N THR A 35 9.18 -5.52 -3.95
CA THR A 35 8.90 -6.00 -5.31
C THR A 35 7.67 -5.28 -5.86
N PRO A 36 7.73 -4.72 -7.08
CA PRO A 36 6.56 -4.11 -7.71
C PRO A 36 5.36 -5.06 -7.77
N GLY A 37 4.19 -4.57 -7.38
CA GLY A 37 2.91 -5.26 -7.46
C GLY A 37 2.01 -4.64 -8.53
N LEU A 38 0.71 -4.59 -8.22
CA LEU A 38 -0.31 -4.01 -9.11
C LEU A 38 -0.09 -2.50 -9.31
N ARG A 39 -0.28 -2.03 -10.54
CA ARG A 39 -0.39 -0.61 -10.90
C ARG A 39 -1.56 -0.47 -11.86
N ASN A 40 -2.61 0.20 -11.42
CA ASN A 40 -3.82 0.33 -12.23
C ASN A 40 -4.55 1.64 -11.93
N SER A 41 -5.42 2.01 -12.86
CA SER A 41 -6.38 3.09 -12.69
C SER A 41 -7.79 2.52 -12.81
N LEU A 42 -8.64 2.86 -11.84
CA LEU A 42 -10.00 2.37 -11.71
C LEU A 42 -10.97 3.52 -11.98
N ALA A 43 -11.89 3.31 -12.94
CA ALA A 43 -12.90 4.30 -13.28
C ALA A 43 -13.68 4.73 -12.03
N TYR A 44 -13.68 6.03 -11.75
CA TYR A 44 -14.38 6.58 -10.61
C TYR A 44 -15.84 6.83 -10.96
N HIS A 45 -16.73 6.39 -10.07
CA HIS A 45 -18.15 6.63 -10.16
C HIS A 45 -18.55 7.56 -9.01
N ASP A 46 -19.44 8.51 -9.29
CA ASP A 46 -19.93 9.43 -8.25
C ASP A 46 -20.72 8.68 -7.16
N VAL A 47 -21.15 9.40 -6.12
CA VAL A 47 -21.94 8.85 -5.02
C VAL A 47 -23.26 8.18 -5.44
N ASN A 48 -23.72 8.41 -6.67
CA ASN A 48 -24.92 7.78 -7.26
C ASN A 48 -24.57 6.65 -8.23
N GLY A 49 -23.30 6.26 -8.34
CA GLY A 49 -22.82 5.23 -9.24
C GLY A 49 -22.74 5.67 -10.71
N ARG A 50 -22.81 6.97 -11.01
CA ARG A 50 -22.71 7.46 -12.39
C ARG A 50 -21.25 7.52 -12.81
N PRO A 51 -20.92 7.10 -14.05
CA PRO A 51 -19.55 7.21 -14.54
C PRO A 51 -19.13 8.68 -14.60
N THR A 52 -17.85 8.92 -14.31
CA THR A 52 -17.22 10.24 -14.41
C THR A 52 -16.01 10.16 -15.35
N ASP A 53 -15.44 11.32 -15.69
CA ASP A 53 -14.16 11.40 -16.40
C ASP A 53 -12.95 11.28 -15.44
N LEU A 54 -13.18 10.85 -14.20
CA LEU A 54 -12.17 10.68 -13.17
C LEU A 54 -11.79 9.21 -13.00
N THR A 55 -10.63 8.98 -12.38
CA THR A 55 -10.12 7.67 -12.04
C THR A 55 -9.45 7.69 -10.67
N ASN A 56 -9.37 6.56 -9.99
CA ASN A 56 -8.48 6.36 -8.84
C ASN A 56 -7.27 5.57 -9.30
N VAL A 57 -6.07 6.08 -9.02
CA VAL A 57 -4.83 5.35 -9.23
C VAL A 57 -4.54 4.51 -8.00
N GLU A 58 -4.16 3.25 -8.20
CA GLU A 58 -3.65 2.36 -7.17
C GLU A 58 -2.27 1.83 -7.57
N VAL A 59 -1.32 1.96 -6.63
CA VAL A 59 0.03 1.41 -6.74
C VAL A 59 0.29 0.52 -5.55
N ASN A 60 0.76 -0.69 -5.80
CA ASN A 60 1.07 -1.67 -4.79
C ASN A 60 2.51 -2.18 -4.91
N TYR A 61 3.10 -2.47 -3.74
CA TYR A 61 4.35 -3.19 -3.59
C TYR A 61 4.18 -4.34 -2.61
N LEU A 62 4.88 -5.45 -2.89
CA LEU A 62 5.06 -6.56 -1.95
C LEU A 62 6.34 -6.32 -1.15
N LEU A 63 6.23 -6.32 0.18
CA LEU A 63 7.39 -6.33 1.07
C LEU A 63 7.76 -7.78 1.35
N VAL A 64 8.97 -8.16 0.96
CA VAL A 64 9.51 -9.53 1.04
C VAL A 64 10.41 -9.62 2.26
N HIS A 65 10.17 -10.61 3.12
CA HIS A 65 11.01 -10.81 4.29
C HIS A 65 12.41 -11.32 3.89
N PRO A 66 13.46 -11.02 4.67
CA PRO A 66 14.79 -11.59 4.46
C PRO A 66 14.74 -13.12 4.32
N GLY A 67 15.40 -13.66 3.30
CA GLY A 67 15.48 -15.10 3.07
C GLY A 67 14.19 -15.76 2.55
N GLU A 68 13.19 -14.99 2.09
CA GLU A 68 12.05 -15.53 1.33
C GLU A 68 12.35 -15.78 -0.15
N ALA A 69 13.36 -15.10 -0.72
CA ALA A 69 13.80 -15.37 -2.08
C ALA A 69 14.54 -16.73 -2.12
N ALA A 70 13.91 -17.72 -2.76
CA ALA A 70 14.44 -19.06 -3.09
C ALA A 70 14.39 -20.13 -1.99
N ALA A 71 13.17 -20.54 -1.59
CA ALA A 71 12.99 -21.84 -0.95
C ALA A 71 12.24 -22.79 -1.88
N ASP A 72 13.00 -23.58 -2.64
CA ASP A 72 12.50 -24.80 -3.27
C ASP A 72 11.93 -25.72 -2.18
N ARG A 73 10.63 -26.03 -2.27
CA ARG A 73 9.86 -26.99 -1.44
C ARG A 73 10.30 -27.10 0.03
N ILE A 74 9.69 -26.28 0.87
CA ILE A 74 9.72 -26.46 2.33
C ILE A 74 8.62 -27.46 2.73
N ASP A 75 8.88 -28.30 3.73
CA ASP A 75 7.85 -29.11 4.41
C ASP A 75 6.73 -28.22 4.98
N ASP A 76 5.48 -28.66 4.91
CA ASP A 76 4.31 -27.91 5.39
C ASP A 76 4.42 -27.47 6.86
N ALA A 77 5.02 -28.29 7.73
CA ALA A 77 5.21 -27.93 9.14
C ALA A 77 6.20 -26.78 9.31
N VAL A 78 7.30 -26.81 8.56
CA VAL A 78 8.31 -25.74 8.57
C VAL A 78 7.74 -24.46 7.94
N ALA A 79 6.88 -24.58 6.91
CA ALA A 79 6.17 -23.45 6.35
C ALA A 79 5.18 -22.81 7.35
N ALA A 80 4.50 -23.63 8.16
CA ALA A 80 3.58 -23.14 9.20
C ALA A 80 4.31 -22.42 10.34
N ASP A 81 5.40 -22.99 10.85
CA ASP A 81 6.23 -22.37 11.89
C ASP A 81 6.83 -21.05 11.40
N ARG A 82 7.31 -21.01 10.15
CA ARG A 82 7.79 -19.79 9.51
C ARG A 82 6.68 -18.74 9.44
N ALA A 83 5.49 -19.11 8.95
CA ALA A 83 4.37 -18.18 8.86
C ALA A 83 4.01 -17.60 10.25
N ALA A 84 4.00 -18.44 11.30
CA ALA A 84 3.75 -17.98 12.66
C ALA A 84 4.79 -16.94 13.14
N ALA A 85 6.08 -17.17 12.86
CA ALA A 85 7.14 -16.23 13.18
C ALA A 85 6.96 -14.88 12.43
N LEU A 86 6.66 -14.93 11.13
CA LEU A 86 6.42 -13.73 10.31
C LEU A 86 5.20 -12.94 10.81
N LEU A 87 4.10 -13.62 11.16
CA LEU A 87 2.89 -12.99 11.70
C LEU A 87 3.16 -12.29 13.04
N ALA A 88 4.06 -12.83 13.87
CA ALA A 88 4.50 -12.19 15.10
C ALA A 88 5.32 -10.94 14.80
N ASP A 89 6.36 -11.06 13.96
CA ASP A 89 7.27 -9.98 13.59
C ASP A 89 6.58 -8.80 12.91
N ASN A 90 5.58 -9.07 12.07
CA ASN A 90 4.81 -8.03 11.40
C ASN A 90 4.13 -7.08 12.38
N SER A 91 3.77 -7.53 13.58
CA SER A 91 3.17 -6.65 14.60
C SER A 91 4.07 -5.45 14.92
N ARG A 92 5.39 -5.65 14.90
CA ARG A 92 6.39 -4.58 15.06
C ARG A 92 6.39 -3.62 13.86
N VAL A 93 6.29 -4.16 12.64
CA VAL A 93 6.24 -3.37 11.40
C VAL A 93 5.01 -2.46 11.38
N PHE A 94 3.84 -2.99 11.74
CA PHE A 94 2.61 -2.21 11.86
C PHE A 94 2.75 -1.07 12.86
N GLY A 95 3.31 -1.33 14.05
CA GLY A 95 3.53 -0.28 15.06
C GLY A 95 4.53 0.79 14.61
N GLN A 96 5.61 0.39 13.93
CA GLN A 96 6.60 1.32 13.39
C GLN A 96 6.00 2.25 12.31
N LEU A 97 5.23 1.70 11.37
CA LEU A 97 4.60 2.50 10.32
C LEU A 97 3.47 3.38 10.83
N GLU A 98 2.71 2.91 11.80
CA GLU A 98 1.72 3.74 12.49
C GLU A 98 2.36 4.97 13.12
N ALA A 99 3.45 4.78 13.88
CA ALA A 99 4.17 5.89 14.49
C ALA A 99 4.70 6.87 13.45
N LEU A 100 5.34 6.36 12.37
CA LEU A 100 5.83 7.18 11.25
C LEU A 100 4.71 8.02 10.63
N TRP A 101 3.57 7.41 10.30
CA TRP A 101 2.47 8.10 9.66
C TRP A 101 1.86 9.16 10.56
N LEU A 102 1.67 8.86 11.84
CA LEU A 102 1.17 9.83 12.82
C LEU A 102 2.14 11.01 13.01
N GLU A 103 3.45 10.75 13.08
CA GLU A 103 4.48 11.79 13.16
C GLU A 103 4.45 12.71 11.93
N ARG A 104 4.11 12.17 10.77
CA ARG A 104 3.96 12.91 9.50
C ARG A 104 2.57 13.53 9.30
N GLY A 105 1.70 13.47 10.31
CA GLY A 105 0.37 14.11 10.27
C GLY A 105 -0.68 13.36 9.47
N TYR A 106 -0.44 12.11 9.09
CA TYR A 106 -1.47 11.29 8.45
C TYR A 106 -2.59 10.95 9.44
N GLU A 107 -3.81 10.84 8.92
CA GLU A 107 -4.99 10.44 9.66
C GLU A 107 -5.23 8.93 9.56
N VAL A 108 -5.47 8.24 10.67
CA VAL A 108 -5.83 6.81 10.63
C VAL A 108 -7.28 6.66 10.14
N VAL A 109 -7.45 5.94 9.02
CA VAL A 109 -8.76 5.62 8.43
C VAL A 109 -9.25 4.25 8.90
N THR A 110 -8.37 3.26 8.98
CA THR A 110 -8.71 1.90 9.42
C THR A 110 -7.55 1.29 10.17
N ARG A 111 -7.85 0.68 11.32
CA ARG A 111 -6.90 -0.10 12.12
C ARG A 111 -7.53 -1.43 12.50
N THR A 112 -7.10 -2.51 11.86
CA THR A 112 -7.46 -3.89 12.19
C THR A 112 -6.24 -4.58 12.80
N VAL A 113 -6.35 -4.93 14.08
CA VAL A 113 -5.26 -5.51 14.87
C VAL A 113 -5.35 -7.04 15.01
N ASP A 114 -6.45 -7.65 14.56
CA ASP A 114 -6.67 -9.08 14.73
C ASP A 114 -5.83 -9.91 13.75
N GLN A 115 -5.30 -11.03 14.23
CA GLN A 115 -4.66 -12.01 13.37
C GLN A 115 -5.69 -12.99 12.77
N PRO A 116 -5.42 -13.54 11.58
CA PRO A 116 -4.19 -13.38 10.78
C PRO A 116 -4.20 -12.15 9.86
N HIS A 117 -5.25 -11.34 9.87
CA HIS A 117 -5.46 -10.25 8.92
C HIS A 117 -5.29 -8.87 9.56
N ARG A 118 -4.05 -8.36 9.55
CA ARG A 118 -3.76 -6.99 9.97
C ARG A 118 -3.93 -6.02 8.80
N VAL A 119 -4.59 -4.90 9.05
CA VAL A 119 -4.73 -3.81 8.07
C VAL A 119 -4.55 -2.49 8.80
N LEU A 120 -3.67 -1.65 8.28
CA LEU A 120 -3.51 -0.28 8.73
C LEU A 120 -3.64 0.59 7.49
N ARG A 121 -4.60 1.50 7.52
CA ARG A 121 -4.88 2.43 6.43
C ARG A 121 -4.88 3.84 7.00
N VAL A 122 -4.10 4.70 6.37
CA VAL A 122 -3.99 6.11 6.72
C VAL A 122 -4.31 6.97 5.50
N ARG A 123 -4.68 8.23 5.74
CA ARG A 123 -4.93 9.23 4.71
C ARG A 123 -4.04 10.43 4.94
N HIS A 124 -3.36 10.88 3.89
CA HIS A 124 -2.59 12.10 3.92
C HIS A 124 -3.55 13.32 3.86
N PRO A 125 -3.42 14.30 4.77
CA PRO A 125 -4.43 15.36 4.91
C PRO A 125 -4.44 16.35 3.73
N ASP A 126 -3.27 16.60 3.11
CA ASP A 126 -3.15 17.67 2.11
C ASP A 126 -3.61 17.26 0.71
N ASP A 127 -3.46 15.99 0.34
CA ASP A 127 -3.71 15.48 -1.01
C ASP A 127 -4.71 14.32 -1.04
N GLY A 128 -5.22 13.90 0.12
CA GLY A 128 -6.24 12.86 0.23
C GLY A 128 -5.77 11.45 -0.13
N PHE A 129 -4.49 11.22 -0.42
CA PHE A 129 -3.99 9.89 -0.73
C PHE A 129 -4.18 8.95 0.45
N THR A 130 -4.66 7.75 0.15
CA THR A 130 -4.80 6.69 1.13
C THR A 130 -3.63 5.73 1.00
N VAL A 131 -2.86 5.54 2.08
CA VAL A 131 -1.76 4.58 2.14
C VAL A 131 -2.16 3.44 3.07
N ALA A 132 -1.87 2.20 2.70
CA ALA A 132 -2.24 1.04 3.49
C ALA A 132 -1.12 0.00 3.56
N LEU A 133 -0.93 -0.56 4.75
CA LEU A 133 -0.19 -1.80 4.98
C LEU A 133 -1.20 -2.92 5.27
N LYS A 134 -1.10 -4.02 4.53
CA LYS A 134 -1.96 -5.21 4.69
C LYS A 134 -1.09 -6.45 4.90
N GLN A 135 -1.54 -7.33 5.79
CA GLN A 135 -0.92 -8.62 6.04
C GLN A 135 -1.75 -9.78 5.46
N GLY A 136 -1.07 -10.71 4.80
CA GLY A 136 -1.64 -11.98 4.34
C GLY A 136 -1.52 -13.10 5.36
N ARG A 137 -2.17 -14.23 5.08
CA ARG A 137 -2.21 -15.39 5.99
C ARG A 137 -0.83 -16.03 6.24
N GLN A 138 0.11 -15.83 5.32
CA GLN A 138 1.47 -16.37 5.41
C GLN A 138 2.47 -15.36 5.98
N GLY A 139 2.00 -14.21 6.48
CA GLY A 139 2.89 -13.16 7.02
C GLY A 139 3.50 -12.26 5.94
N ASN A 140 3.14 -12.44 4.68
CA ASN A 140 3.54 -11.53 3.61
C ASN A 140 2.83 -10.17 3.77
N LEU A 141 3.50 -9.09 3.35
CA LEU A 141 3.05 -7.72 3.55
C LEU A 141 2.85 -6.99 2.23
N TRP A 142 1.71 -6.33 2.06
CA TRP A 142 1.42 -5.47 0.92
C TRP A 142 1.33 -4.02 1.36
N LEU A 143 2.08 -3.17 0.67
CA LEU A 143 2.06 -1.73 0.83
C LEU A 143 1.38 -1.12 -0.40
N THR A 144 0.30 -0.37 -0.19
CA THR A 144 -0.51 0.21 -1.27
C THR A 144 -0.70 1.71 -1.04
N ALA A 145 -0.63 2.50 -2.11
CA ALA A 145 -1.12 3.88 -2.14
C ALA A 145 -2.25 3.99 -3.18
N SER A 146 -3.33 4.66 -2.80
CA SER A 146 -4.50 4.91 -3.64
C SER A 146 -4.81 6.41 -3.66
N SER A 147 -4.98 6.98 -4.85
CA SER A 147 -5.29 8.39 -5.01
C SER A 147 -6.76 8.69 -4.68
N PRO A 148 -7.11 9.94 -4.30
CA PRO A 148 -8.47 10.44 -4.53
C PRO A 148 -8.80 10.43 -6.04
N PRO A 149 -10.05 10.74 -6.43
CA PRO A 149 -10.39 10.88 -7.85
C PRO A 149 -9.50 11.94 -8.54
N VAL A 150 -8.90 11.56 -9.66
CA VAL A 150 -8.00 12.39 -10.49
C VAL A 150 -8.45 12.38 -11.94
N THR A 151 -8.01 13.37 -12.72
CA THR A 151 -8.39 13.48 -14.14
C THR A 151 -7.84 12.30 -14.95
N ARG A 152 -8.72 11.56 -15.64
CA ARG A 152 -8.31 10.40 -16.44
C ARG A 152 -7.62 10.84 -17.73
N THR A 153 -6.49 10.20 -18.04
CA THR A 153 -5.73 10.48 -19.28
C THR A 153 -5.75 9.29 -20.24
N GLY A 154 -5.95 8.07 -19.74
CA GLY A 154 -5.97 6.85 -20.54
C GLY A 154 -4.58 6.34 -20.94
N GLY A 155 -3.51 6.95 -20.44
CA GLY A 155 -2.14 6.49 -20.64
C GLY A 155 -1.83 5.21 -19.86
N PRO A 156 -0.86 4.39 -20.30
CA PRO A 156 -0.41 3.25 -19.51
C PRO A 156 0.28 3.72 -18.21
N PRO A 157 0.24 2.92 -17.13
CA PRO A 157 0.96 3.22 -15.90
C PRO A 157 2.46 3.41 -16.17
N PRO A 158 3.14 4.37 -15.52
CA PRO A 158 4.59 4.47 -15.58
C PRO A 158 5.25 3.26 -14.93
N ALA A 159 6.51 3.02 -15.33
CA ALA A 159 7.33 1.98 -14.72
C ALA A 159 7.49 2.20 -13.20
N PRO A 160 7.60 1.12 -12.40
CA PRO A 160 7.85 1.21 -10.97
C PRO A 160 9.16 1.95 -10.68
N ALA A 161 9.15 2.88 -9.72
CA ALA A 161 10.33 3.67 -9.35
C ALA A 161 11.06 3.11 -8.12
N LEU A 162 10.38 2.33 -7.28
CA LEU A 162 10.99 1.60 -6.17
C LEU A 162 11.42 0.22 -6.66
N THR A 163 12.73 0.02 -6.85
CA THR A 163 13.36 -1.30 -7.05
C THR A 163 14.50 -1.47 -6.06
#